data_AF-A0A6A4WZ09-F1
#
_entry.id   AF-A0A6A4WZ09-F1
#
_cell.length_a   1.000
_cell.length_b   1.000
_cell.length_c   1.000
_cell.angle_alpha   90.00
_cell.angle_beta   90.00
_cell.angle_gamma   90.00
#
_symmetry.space_group_name_H-M   'P 1'
#
loop_
_entity.id
_entity.type
_entity.pdbx_description
1 polymer ?
#
loop_
_entity_poly.entity_id
_entity_poly.type
_entity_poly.pdbx_seq_one_letter_code
_entity_poly.pdbx_strand_id
1 'polypeptide(L)'
;MEPEEASAVSGDPRSVSGQLKQMMELVERQVDALVEDTRRIQAERDNLIGTLLILQNDENVQGLEPRDKETVSATCESLVQKCLGVEINIDPAREPDQEVALHMVNNWIDQLVLTARQDPAQARLKCETYVRTLNGDGLVDETFSSIVTGCATTDRETVGSRLSGLLNYIDYMMGRPSEME
;
A
#
# COMPACT_ATOMS: atom_id res chain seq x y z
N MET A 1 -11.06 -45.42 -20.20
CA MET A 1 -10.81 -44.40 -21.23
C MET A 1 -12.16 -43.92 -21.69
N GLU A 2 -12.67 -42.87 -21.05
CA GLU A 2 -13.78 -42.04 -21.53
C GLU A 2 -13.41 -40.59 -21.14
N PRO A 3 -13.50 -39.62 -22.06
CA PRO A 3 -13.13 -38.24 -21.79
C PRO A 3 -14.32 -37.51 -21.15
N GLU A 4 -14.08 -36.84 -20.02
CA GLU A 4 -15.04 -35.96 -19.37
C GLU A 4 -15.12 -34.64 -20.15
N GLU A 5 -16.32 -34.34 -20.64
CA GLU A 5 -16.63 -33.20 -21.49
C GLU A 5 -16.39 -31.87 -20.77
N ALA A 6 -15.60 -31.01 -21.42
CA ALA A 6 -15.50 -29.60 -21.10
C ALA A 6 -16.86 -28.92 -21.32
N SER A 7 -17.58 -28.62 -20.23
CA SER A 7 -18.76 -27.76 -20.28
C SER A 7 -18.33 -26.29 -20.24
N ALA A 8 -17.93 -25.77 -21.40
CA ALA A 8 -17.80 -24.33 -21.61
C ALA A 8 -19.21 -23.76 -21.81
N VAL A 9 -19.83 -23.26 -20.74
CA VAL A 9 -21.04 -22.44 -20.83
C VAL A 9 -20.65 -21.08 -21.43
N SER A 10 -20.67 -20.99 -22.77
CA SER A 10 -20.60 -19.72 -23.48
C SER A 10 -22.03 -19.17 -23.61
N GLY A 11 -22.39 -18.25 -22.70
CA GLY A 11 -23.68 -17.56 -22.77
C GLY A 11 -23.81 -16.73 -24.05
N ASP A 12 -24.98 -16.79 -24.70
CA ASP A 12 -25.27 -16.06 -25.94
C ASP A 12 -25.10 -14.53 -25.75
N PRO A 13 -24.17 -13.88 -26.48
CA PRO A 13 -23.90 -12.44 -26.36
C PRO A 13 -25.09 -11.55 -26.77
N ARG A 14 -26.14 -12.10 -27.38
CA ARG A 14 -27.38 -11.39 -27.74
C ARG A 14 -28.49 -11.48 -26.68
N SER A 15 -28.29 -12.30 -25.65
CA SER A 15 -29.20 -12.34 -24.51
C SER A 15 -29.11 -11.06 -23.70
N VAL A 16 -30.22 -10.62 -23.09
CA VAL A 16 -30.27 -9.47 -22.18
C VAL A 16 -29.22 -9.62 -21.06
N SER A 17 -28.97 -10.85 -20.60
CA SER A 17 -27.93 -11.14 -19.61
C SER A 17 -26.51 -10.94 -20.17
N GLY A 18 -26.27 -11.26 -21.45
CA GLY A 18 -24.99 -11.04 -22.11
C GLY A 18 -24.69 -9.56 -22.35
N GLN A 19 -25.71 -8.78 -22.70
CA GLN A 19 -25.60 -7.32 -22.86
C GLN A 19 -25.33 -6.63 -21.51
N LEU A 20 -25.99 -7.05 -20.44
CA LEU A 20 -25.78 -6.50 -19.10
C LEU A 20 -24.35 -6.78 -18.59
N LYS A 21 -23.82 -7.98 -18.83
CA LYS A 21 -22.43 -8.32 -18.50
C LYS A 21 -21.42 -7.43 -19.22
N GLN A 22 -21.60 -7.20 -20.51
CA GLN A 22 -20.72 -6.30 -21.28
C GLN A 22 -20.77 -4.86 -20.77
N MET A 23 -21.95 -4.39 -20.32
CA MET A 23 -22.07 -3.07 -19.69
C MET A 23 -21.35 -3.01 -18.35
N MET A 24 -21.44 -4.06 -17.53
CA MET A 24 -20.71 -4.15 -16.26
C MET A 24 -19.19 -4.15 -16.50
N GLU A 25 -18.69 -4.97 -17.44
CA GLU A 25 -17.27 -5.01 -17.81
C GLU A 25 -16.75 -3.65 -18.36
N LEU A 26 -17.63 -2.86 -18.99
CA LEU A 26 -17.28 -1.51 -19.43
C LEU A 26 -17.17 -0.56 -18.24
N VAL A 27 -18.12 -0.63 -17.30
CA VAL A 27 -18.12 0.20 -16.08
C VAL A 27 -16.92 -0.13 -15.20
N GLU A 28 -16.60 -1.41 -15.00
CA GLU A 28 -15.40 -1.86 -14.26
C GLU A 28 -14.14 -1.23 -14.84
N ARG A 29 -13.94 -1.33 -16.16
CA ARG A 29 -12.80 -0.69 -16.83
C ARG A 29 -12.77 0.83 -16.68
N GLN A 30 -13.93 1.49 -16.63
CA GLN A 30 -14.00 2.92 -16.39
C GLN A 30 -13.64 3.29 -14.94
N VAL A 31 -14.05 2.47 -13.98
CA VAL A 31 -13.66 2.63 -12.57
C VAL A 31 -12.16 2.43 -12.41
N ASP A 32 -11.58 1.41 -13.03
CA ASP A 32 -10.13 1.17 -13.01
C ASP A 32 -9.36 2.35 -13.61
N ALA A 33 -9.84 2.88 -14.75
CA ALA A 33 -9.24 4.05 -15.38
C ALA A 33 -9.32 5.29 -14.48
N LEU A 34 -10.44 5.51 -13.77
CA LEU A 34 -10.59 6.61 -12.82
C LEU A 34 -9.61 6.50 -11.64
N VAL A 35 -9.39 5.29 -11.13
CA VAL A 35 -8.40 5.06 -10.07
C VAL A 35 -6.99 5.40 -10.56
N GLU A 36 -6.63 4.95 -11.77
CA GLU A 36 -5.32 5.23 -12.34
C GLU A 36 -5.12 6.72 -12.65
N ASP A 37 -6.13 7.39 -13.20
CA ASP A 37 -6.10 8.84 -13.40
C ASP A 37 -5.95 9.60 -12.09
N THR A 38 -6.62 9.14 -11.03
CA THR A 38 -6.50 9.75 -9.70
C THR A 38 -5.10 9.57 -9.12
N ARG A 39 -4.47 8.39 -9.33
CA ARG A 39 -3.05 8.17 -8.96
C ARG A 39 -2.10 9.06 -9.73
N ARG A 40 -2.34 9.24 -11.04
CA ARG A 40 -1.54 10.16 -11.88
C ARG A 40 -1.65 11.60 -11.35
N ILE A 41 -2.86 12.05 -11.04
CA ILE A 41 -3.09 13.40 -10.47
C ILE A 41 -2.37 13.54 -9.12
N GLN A 42 -2.37 12.50 -8.28
CA GLN A 42 -1.63 12.49 -7.03
C GLN A 42 -0.12 12.63 -7.24
N ALA A 43 0.46 11.87 -8.17
CA ALA A 43 1.87 11.97 -8.51
C ALA A 43 2.24 13.35 -9.07
N GLU A 44 1.40 13.95 -9.91
CA GLU A 44 1.59 15.31 -10.43
C GLU A 44 1.59 16.35 -9.31
N ARG A 45 0.65 16.26 -8.36
CA ARG A 45 0.61 17.12 -7.17
C ARG A 45 1.89 17.00 -6.34
N ASP A 46 2.33 15.77 -6.08
CA ASP A 46 3.52 15.52 -5.25
C ASP A 46 4.81 16.02 -5.97
N ASN A 47 4.86 15.90 -7.30
CA ASN A 47 5.94 16.46 -8.12
C ASN A 47 5.98 18.00 -8.07
N LEU A 48 4.83 18.67 -8.13
CA LEU A 48 4.74 20.12 -8.00
C LEU A 48 5.24 20.58 -6.63
N ILE A 49 4.83 19.91 -5.55
CA ILE A 49 5.33 20.20 -4.19
C ILE A 49 6.85 20.01 -4.13
N GLY A 50 7.36 18.89 -4.63
CA GLY A 50 8.80 18.63 -4.68
C GLY A 50 9.59 19.71 -5.43
N THR A 51 9.08 20.15 -6.59
CA THR A 51 9.70 21.21 -7.40
C THR A 51 9.72 22.55 -6.65
N LEU A 52 8.63 22.91 -5.96
CA LEU A 52 8.56 24.13 -5.16
C LEU A 52 9.54 24.12 -3.98
N LEU A 53 9.71 22.96 -3.33
CA LEU A 53 10.69 22.79 -2.26
C LEU A 53 12.14 22.88 -2.76
N ILE A 54 12.43 22.34 -3.94
CA ILE A 54 13.75 22.48 -4.58
C ILE A 54 14.02 23.96 -4.88
N LEU A 55 13.07 24.65 -5.51
CA LEU A 55 13.19 26.08 -5.84
C LEU A 55 13.42 26.95 -4.59
N GLN A 56 12.77 26.63 -3.47
CA GLN A 56 12.96 27.37 -2.22
C GLN A 56 14.40 27.24 -1.66
N ASN A 57 15.06 26.12 -1.94
CA ASN A 57 16.42 25.82 -1.49
C ASN A 57 17.50 26.10 -2.56
N ASP A 58 17.11 26.60 -3.74
CA ASP A 58 18.02 26.86 -4.85
C ASP A 58 19.02 27.98 -4.52
N GLU A 59 20.30 27.78 -4.84
CA GLU A 59 21.38 28.73 -4.54
C GLU A 59 21.16 30.10 -5.22
N ASN A 60 20.52 30.15 -6.38
CA ASN A 60 20.21 31.41 -7.05
C ASN A 60 19.15 32.20 -6.28
N VAL A 61 18.17 31.51 -5.68
CA VAL A 61 17.15 32.13 -4.81
C VAL A 61 17.79 32.61 -3.50
N GLN A 62 18.79 31.90 -2.99
CA GLN A 62 19.57 32.33 -1.83
C GLN A 62 20.43 33.58 -2.12
N GLY A 63 20.88 33.75 -3.36
CA GLY A 63 21.66 34.90 -3.84
C GLY A 63 20.84 36.14 -4.21
N LEU A 64 19.51 36.08 -4.16
CA LEU A 64 18.64 37.23 -4.41
C LEU A 64 18.73 38.30 -3.31
N GLU A 65 18.38 39.54 -3.65
CA GLU A 65 18.18 40.57 -2.65
C GLU A 65 17.10 40.15 -1.64
N PRO A 66 17.19 40.61 -0.37
CA PRO A 66 16.31 40.14 0.70
C PRO A 66 14.82 40.25 0.39
N ARG A 67 14.43 41.33 -0.30
CA ARG A 67 13.05 41.61 -0.71
C ARG A 67 12.53 40.62 -1.77
N ASP A 68 13.36 40.32 -2.76
CA ASP A 68 12.99 39.40 -3.84
C ASP A 68 12.96 37.96 -3.33
N LYS A 69 13.92 37.60 -2.47
CA LYS A 69 13.94 36.32 -1.77
C LYS A 69 12.70 36.09 -0.91
N GLU A 70 12.29 37.08 -0.12
CA GLU A 70 11.06 37.01 0.68
C GLU A 70 9.82 36.82 -0.21
N THR A 71 9.76 37.55 -1.33
CA THR A 71 8.67 37.45 -2.30
C THR A 71 8.58 36.06 -2.93
N VAL A 72 9.72 35.50 -3.36
CA VAL A 72 9.80 34.16 -3.95
C VAL A 72 9.43 33.09 -2.92
N SER A 73 9.95 33.19 -1.69
CA SER A 73 9.65 32.23 -0.62
C SER A 73 8.16 32.25 -0.26
N ALA A 74 7.57 33.42 -0.07
CA ALA A 74 6.14 33.56 0.23
C ALA A 74 5.26 33.01 -0.90
N THR A 75 5.69 33.19 -2.16
CA THR A 75 4.98 32.65 -3.32
C THR A 75 5.06 31.12 -3.37
N CYS A 76 6.26 30.55 -3.15
CA CYS A 76 6.44 29.09 -3.12
C CYS A 76 5.62 28.46 -2.00
N GLU A 77 5.66 29.03 -0.79
CA GLU A 77 4.88 28.58 0.35
C GLU A 77 3.37 28.62 0.06
N SER A 78 2.87 29.70 -0.53
CA SER A 78 1.46 29.81 -0.93
C SER A 78 1.06 28.72 -1.94
N LEU A 79 1.93 28.41 -2.90
CA LEU A 79 1.68 27.37 -3.90
C LEU A 79 1.73 25.96 -3.29
N VAL A 80 2.65 25.70 -2.35
CA VAL A 80 2.69 24.44 -1.60
C VAL A 80 1.39 24.25 -0.81
N GLN A 81 0.93 25.28 -0.09
CA GLN A 81 -0.34 25.21 0.65
C GLN A 81 -1.55 24.94 -0.26
N LYS A 82 -1.59 25.54 -1.46
CA LYS A 82 -2.63 25.24 -2.45
C LYS A 82 -2.58 23.80 -2.93
N CYS A 83 -1.39 23.24 -3.15
CA CYS A 83 -1.23 21.84 -3.53
C CYS A 83 -1.65 20.90 -2.40
N LEU A 84 -1.30 21.22 -1.15
CA LEU A 84 -1.71 20.44 0.03
C LEU A 84 -3.22 20.47 0.28
N GLY A 85 -3.90 21.56 -0.10
CA GLY A 85 -5.36 21.65 -0.03
C GLY A 85 -6.11 20.76 -1.03
N VAL A 86 -5.41 20.13 -1.99
CA VAL A 86 -5.98 19.15 -2.91
C VAL A 86 -6.01 17.79 -2.21
N GLU A 87 -7.13 17.51 -1.55
CA GLU A 87 -7.41 16.21 -0.93
C GLU A 87 -7.69 15.15 -2.01
N ILE A 88 -6.81 14.16 -2.10
CA ILE A 88 -6.95 13.02 -3.01
C ILE A 88 -7.03 11.78 -2.14
N ASN A 89 -8.19 11.13 -2.14
CA ASN A 89 -8.40 9.88 -1.42
C ASN A 89 -8.44 8.74 -2.43
N ILE A 90 -7.40 7.90 -2.43
CA ILE A 90 -7.30 6.71 -3.27
C ILE A 90 -7.43 5.49 -2.37
N ASP A 91 -8.65 5.24 -1.88
CA ASP A 91 -9.03 3.92 -1.41
C ASP A 91 -9.76 3.24 -2.58
N PRO A 92 -9.07 2.50 -3.46
CA PRO A 92 -9.79 1.61 -4.35
C PRO A 92 -10.53 0.64 -3.45
N ALA A 93 -11.85 0.55 -3.61
CA ALA A 93 -12.64 -0.41 -2.85
C ALA A 93 -11.95 -1.77 -2.94
N ARG A 94 -11.63 -2.37 -1.78
CA ARG A 94 -10.92 -3.64 -1.76
C ARG A 94 -11.76 -4.66 -2.52
N GLU A 95 -11.13 -5.36 -3.45
CA GLU A 95 -11.77 -6.51 -4.07
C GLU A 95 -12.08 -7.55 -2.97
N PRO A 96 -13.18 -8.33 -3.08
CA PRO A 96 -13.56 -9.30 -2.06
C PRO A 96 -12.41 -10.25 -1.66
N ASP A 97 -11.58 -10.65 -2.63
CA ASP A 97 -10.42 -11.51 -2.41
C ASP A 97 -9.31 -10.81 -1.61
N GLN A 98 -9.13 -9.50 -1.81
CA GLN A 98 -8.17 -8.69 -1.04
C GLN A 98 -8.62 -8.52 0.42
N GLU A 99 -9.93 -8.37 0.66
CA GLU A 99 -10.47 -8.33 2.03
C GLU A 99 -10.26 -9.65 2.76
N VAL A 100 -10.50 -10.77 2.08
CA VAL A 100 -10.28 -12.12 2.63
C VAL A 100 -8.79 -12.33 2.93
N ALA A 101 -7.90 -11.96 2.01
CA ALA A 101 -6.45 -12.04 2.22
C ALA A 101 -6.00 -11.18 3.41
N LEU A 102 -6.47 -9.93 3.50
CA LEU A 102 -6.15 -9.04 4.60
C LEU A 102 -6.67 -9.56 5.95
N HIS A 103 -7.89 -10.11 5.97
CA HIS A 103 -8.45 -10.74 7.17
C HIS A 103 -7.59 -11.92 7.64
N MET A 104 -7.11 -12.77 6.72
CA MET A 104 -6.21 -13.88 7.04
C MET A 104 -4.88 -13.40 7.63
N VAL A 105 -4.26 -12.38 7.02
CA VAL A 105 -3.02 -11.78 7.53
C VAL A 105 -3.23 -11.19 8.92
N ASN A 106 -4.34 -10.47 9.14
CA ASN A 106 -4.67 -9.91 10.45
C ASN A 106 -4.84 -10.99 11.52
N ASN A 107 -5.55 -12.06 11.21
CA ASN A 107 -5.73 -13.18 12.13
C ASN A 107 -4.38 -13.85 12.49
N TRP A 108 -3.44 -13.94 11.55
CA TRP A 108 -2.09 -14.43 11.85
C TRP A 108 -1.29 -13.49 12.74
N ILE A 109 -1.41 -12.18 12.55
CA ILE A 109 -0.80 -11.19 13.47
C ILE A 109 -1.42 -11.35 14.87
N ASP A 110 -2.74 -11.51 14.98
CA ASP A 110 -3.40 -11.70 16.27
C ASP A 110 -2.93 -12.99 16.97
N GLN A 111 -2.78 -14.09 16.22
CA GLN A 111 -2.18 -15.32 16.74
C GLN A 111 -0.74 -15.11 17.19
N LEU A 112 0.03 -14.28 16.49
CA LEU A 112 1.40 -13.96 16.84
C LEU A 112 1.48 -13.15 18.14
N VAL A 113 0.55 -12.21 18.35
CA VAL A 113 0.39 -11.47 19.61
C VAL A 113 0.03 -12.41 20.77
N LEU A 114 -0.87 -13.37 20.55
CA LEU A 114 -1.21 -14.38 21.55
C LEU A 114 -0.01 -15.27 21.88
N THR A 115 0.73 -15.70 20.86
CA THR A 115 1.94 -16.51 21.00
C THR A 115 2.99 -15.74 21.79
N ALA A 116 3.17 -14.43 21.53
CA ALA A 116 4.15 -13.60 22.25
C ALA A 116 3.92 -13.55 23.76
N ARG A 117 2.68 -13.70 24.22
CA ARG A 117 2.33 -13.76 25.65
C ARG A 117 2.62 -15.13 26.28
N GLN A 118 2.61 -16.20 25.49
CA GLN A 118 2.81 -17.57 25.96
C GLN A 118 4.26 -18.03 25.80
N ASP A 119 4.83 -17.80 24.62
CA ASP A 119 6.19 -18.09 24.21
C ASP A 119 6.75 -16.94 23.35
N PRO A 120 7.39 -15.94 23.99
CA PRO A 120 7.94 -14.79 23.27
C PRO A 120 9.09 -15.18 22.33
N ALA A 121 9.85 -16.24 22.62
CA ALA A 121 10.95 -16.67 21.76
C ALA A 121 10.44 -17.25 20.44
N GLN A 122 9.39 -18.08 20.50
CA GLN A 122 8.73 -18.62 19.30
C GLN A 122 8.04 -17.52 18.48
N ALA A 123 7.33 -16.60 19.15
CA ALA A 123 6.66 -15.49 18.48
C ALA A 123 7.65 -14.57 17.76
N ARG A 124 8.80 -14.29 18.40
CA ARG A 124 9.87 -13.50 17.80
C ARG A 124 10.36 -14.11 16.50
N LEU A 125 10.74 -15.39 16.51
CA LEU A 125 11.26 -16.08 15.33
C LEU A 125 10.26 -16.02 14.17
N LYS A 126 8.98 -16.27 14.46
CA LYS A 126 7.91 -16.25 13.45
C LYS A 126 7.64 -14.83 12.93
N CYS A 127 7.66 -13.83 13.80
CA CYS A 127 7.54 -12.42 13.42
C CYS A 127 8.69 -11.97 12.52
N GLU A 128 9.91 -12.36 12.86
CA GLU A 128 11.13 -12.06 12.11
C GLU A 128 11.08 -12.70 10.71
N THR A 129 10.57 -13.92 10.58
CA THR A 129 10.33 -14.56 9.28
C THR A 129 9.28 -13.82 8.44
N TYR A 130 8.19 -13.32 9.04
CA TYR A 130 7.19 -12.53 8.32
C TYR A 130 7.74 -11.19 7.82
N VAL A 131 8.51 -10.48 8.64
CA VAL A 131 9.18 -9.23 8.23
C VAL A 131 10.16 -9.49 7.10
N ARG A 132 11.00 -10.53 7.20
CA ARG A 132 11.91 -10.94 6.12
C ARG A 132 11.18 -11.31 4.84
N THR A 133 10.04 -12.00 4.95
CA THR A 133 9.20 -12.35 3.80
C THR A 133 8.69 -11.11 3.07
N LEU A 134 8.28 -10.06 3.81
CA LEU A 134 7.85 -8.79 3.21
C LEU A 134 8.98 -8.04 2.53
N ASN A 135 10.19 -8.10 3.09
CA ASN A 135 11.37 -7.44 2.55
C ASN A 135 12.03 -8.24 1.40
N GLY A 136 11.66 -9.50 1.20
CA GLY A 136 12.29 -10.39 0.23
C GLY A 136 13.64 -10.97 0.69
N ASP A 137 13.92 -10.96 2.00
CA ASP A 137 15.22 -11.31 2.57
C ASP A 137 15.33 -12.78 2.97
N GLY A 138 15.70 -13.64 2.01
CA GLY A 138 16.28 -14.97 2.25
C GLY A 138 15.37 -16.06 2.82
N LEU A 139 14.86 -15.90 4.05
CA LEU A 139 13.96 -16.86 4.69
C LEU A 139 12.51 -16.43 4.50
N VAL A 140 11.83 -17.11 3.57
CA VAL A 140 10.45 -16.81 3.19
C VAL A 140 9.51 -17.85 3.80
N ASP A 141 8.47 -17.39 4.50
CA ASP A 141 7.31 -18.23 4.77
C ASP A 141 6.42 -18.21 3.52
N GLU A 142 6.43 -19.31 2.76
CA GLU A 142 5.72 -19.40 1.47
C GLU A 142 4.20 -19.22 1.63
N THR A 143 3.65 -19.66 2.77
CA THR A 143 2.22 -19.54 3.06
C THR A 143 1.88 -18.08 3.33
N PHE A 144 2.72 -17.40 4.12
CA PHE A 144 2.58 -15.97 4.36
C PHE A 144 2.75 -15.14 3.09
N SER A 145 3.79 -15.45 2.30
CA SER A 145 4.09 -14.79 1.03
C SER A 145 2.93 -14.86 0.04
N SER A 146 2.33 -16.05 -0.10
CA SER A 146 1.19 -16.26 -1.00
C SER A 146 -0.02 -15.41 -0.61
N ILE A 147 -0.40 -15.40 0.68
CA ILE A 147 -1.56 -14.63 1.14
C ILE A 147 -1.29 -13.13 1.13
N VAL A 148 -0.11 -12.69 1.56
CA VAL A 148 0.21 -11.26 1.63
C VAL A 148 0.33 -10.63 0.24
N THR A 149 0.75 -11.40 -0.77
CA THR A 149 0.74 -10.98 -2.19
C THR A 149 -0.69 -10.73 -2.71
N GLY A 150 -1.69 -11.40 -2.14
CA GLY A 150 -3.11 -11.16 -2.42
C GLY A 150 -3.69 -9.91 -1.77
N CYS A 151 -2.96 -9.23 -0.87
CA CYS A 151 -3.39 -7.99 -0.25
C CYS A 151 -3.09 -6.78 -1.15
N ALA A 152 -3.81 -5.67 -0.96
CA ALA A 152 -3.47 -4.41 -1.61
C ALA A 152 -2.06 -3.93 -1.20
N THR A 153 -1.37 -3.21 -2.08
CA THR A 153 0.00 -2.72 -1.80
C THR A 153 0.07 -1.84 -0.54
N THR A 154 -0.91 -0.98 -0.34
CA THR A 154 -1.05 -0.15 0.87
C THR A 154 -1.23 -0.98 2.15
N ASP A 155 -1.99 -2.08 2.06
CA ASP A 155 -2.18 -3.00 3.17
C ASP A 155 -0.88 -3.75 3.50
N ARG A 156 -0.07 -4.13 2.50
CA ARG A 156 1.23 -4.78 2.71
C ARG A 156 2.21 -3.88 3.47
N GLU A 157 2.27 -2.59 3.13
CA GLU A 157 3.10 -1.60 3.85
C GLU A 157 2.65 -1.42 5.30
N THR A 158 1.33 -1.36 5.51
CA THR A 158 0.71 -1.24 6.85
C THR A 158 0.99 -2.48 7.69
N VAL A 159 0.86 -3.67 7.11
CA VAL A 159 1.17 -4.96 7.75
C VAL A 159 2.66 -5.03 8.11
N GLY A 160 3.55 -4.60 7.23
CA GLY A 160 5.00 -4.55 7.51
C GLY A 160 5.31 -3.64 8.71
N SER A 161 4.75 -2.43 8.73
CA SER A 161 4.91 -1.50 9.85
C SER A 161 4.44 -2.09 11.18
N ARG A 162 3.30 -2.80 11.16
CA ARG A 162 2.75 -3.48 12.34
C ARG A 162 3.64 -4.63 12.82
N LEU A 163 4.14 -5.45 11.91
CA LEU A 163 5.02 -6.57 12.25
C LEU A 163 6.36 -6.09 12.80
N SER A 164 6.97 -5.05 12.23
CA SER A 164 8.19 -4.44 12.76
C SER A 164 7.97 -3.87 14.17
N GLY A 165 6.85 -3.17 14.39
CA GLY A 165 6.47 -2.68 15.72
C GLY A 165 6.25 -3.79 16.73
N LEU A 166 5.60 -4.90 16.32
CA LEU A 166 5.39 -6.07 17.15
C LEU A 166 6.72 -6.77 17.49
N LEU A 167 7.63 -6.91 16.52
CA LEU A 167 8.95 -7.49 16.73
C LEU A 167 9.75 -6.69 17.76
N ASN A 168 9.78 -5.36 17.63
CA ASN A 168 10.41 -4.47 18.61
C ASN A 168 9.83 -4.61 20.01
N TYR A 169 8.50 -4.75 20.12
CA TYR A 169 7.84 -4.98 21.39
C TYR A 169 8.23 -6.32 22.01
N ILE A 170 8.30 -7.39 21.22
CA ILE A 170 8.75 -8.71 21.68
C ILE A 170 10.20 -8.66 22.14
N ASP A 171 11.10 -8.00 21.38
CA ASP A 171 12.50 -7.83 21.76
C ASP A 171 12.66 -7.06 23.08
N TYR A 172 11.87 -5.99 23.27
CA TYR A 172 11.81 -5.26 24.53
C TYR A 172 11.37 -6.15 25.70
N MET A 173 10.30 -6.95 25.52
CA MET A 173 9.84 -7.89 26.55
C MET A 173 10.89 -8.96 26.90
N MET A 174 11.71 -9.35 25.91
CA MET A 174 12.78 -10.33 26.08
C MET A 174 14.08 -9.73 26.64
N GLY A 175 14.13 -8.42 26.90
CA GLY A 175 15.32 -7.73 27.41
C GLY A 175 16.46 -7.63 26.39
N ARG A 176 16.15 -7.71 25.09
CA ARG A 176 17.12 -7.42 24.02
C ARG A 176 17.07 -5.93 23.69
N PRO A 177 18.22 -5.23 23.61
CA PRO A 177 18.23 -3.84 23.18
C PRO A 177 17.75 -3.78 21.73
N SER A 178 16.80 -2.90 21.44
CA SER A 178 16.39 -2.56 20.07
C SER A 178 17.61 -2.03 19.33
N GLU A 179 18.05 -2.74 18.29
CA GLU A 179 19.01 -2.19 17.33
C GLU A 179 18.30 -1.06 16.60
N MET A 180 18.53 0.16 17.08
CA MET A 180 18.02 1.40 16.51
C MET A 180 18.93 1.74 15.33
N GLU A 181 18.53 1.33 14.12
CA GLU A 181 19.02 1.87 12.84
C GLU A 181 17.91 2.64 12.15
#